data_AF-B3T4V4-F1
#
_entry.id   AF-B3T4V4-F1
#
_cell.length_a   1.000
_cell.length_b   1.000
_cell.length_c   1.000
_cell.angle_alpha   90.00
_cell.angle_beta   90.00
_cell.angle_gamma   90.00
#
_symmetry.space_group_name_H-M   'P 1'
#
loop_
_entity.id
_entity.type
_entity.pdbx_description
1 polymer ?
#
loop_
_entity_poly.entity_id
_entity_poly.type
_entity_poly.pdbx_seq_one_letter_code
_entity_poly.pdbx_strand_id
1 'polypeptide(L)'
;MSTFGIGKALNQAQWSSVFRQLVASGLLSTDMEGYGGLRLTEEARPLLRGETEIWLRSDPPDVRASSSKAERASRSREAYNEVQDDPLWLALKAKRLELAREQEVPPYVIFHDSTLLEILNQKPGSLPEMGRISGIGAAKLARYGDAFLEVLEEYAH
;
A
#
# COMPACT_ATOMS: atom_id res chain seq x y z
N MET A 1 -32.64 15.30 -1.70
CA MET A 1 -32.21 14.35 -0.65
C MET A 1 -30.70 14.31 -0.63
N SER A 2 -30.07 14.31 0.54
CA SER A 2 -28.61 14.15 0.66
C SER A 2 -28.24 12.68 0.48
N THR A 3 -27.31 12.38 -0.41
CA THR A 3 -26.76 11.02 -0.63
C THR A 3 -25.57 10.72 0.29
N PHE A 4 -25.13 11.70 1.08
CA PHE A 4 -23.94 11.57 1.92
C PHE A 4 -24.17 10.59 3.08
N GLY A 5 -23.33 9.56 3.17
CA GLY A 5 -23.38 8.56 4.23
C GLY A 5 -24.33 7.37 4.00
N ILE A 6 -24.99 7.30 2.83
CA ILE A 6 -25.77 6.14 2.39
C ILE A 6 -24.82 5.10 1.78
N GLY A 7 -25.11 3.80 1.96
CA GLY A 7 -24.32 2.76 1.30
C GLY A 7 -23.18 2.15 2.11
N LYS A 8 -23.18 2.32 3.44
CA LYS A 8 -22.14 1.81 4.37
C LYS A 8 -22.01 0.28 4.41
N ALA A 9 -22.97 -0.44 3.83
CA ALA A 9 -22.93 -1.89 3.72
C ALA A 9 -21.87 -2.37 2.71
N LEU A 10 -21.43 -1.50 1.79
CA LEU A 10 -20.43 -1.82 0.77
C LEU A 10 -19.12 -1.09 1.05
N ASN A 11 -18.00 -1.78 0.90
CA ASN A 11 -16.66 -1.19 0.93
C ASN A 11 -16.30 -0.54 -0.44
N GLN A 12 -15.16 0.15 -0.52
CA GLN A 12 -14.74 0.85 -1.74
C GLN A 12 -14.60 -0.07 -2.97
N ALA A 13 -14.09 -1.29 -2.79
CA ALA A 13 -13.93 -2.24 -3.89
C ALA A 13 -15.28 -2.73 -4.40
N GLN A 14 -16.22 -3.00 -3.48
CA GLN A 14 -17.59 -3.37 -3.80
C GLN A 14 -18.32 -2.22 -4.52
N TRP A 15 -18.16 -0.97 -4.05
CA TRP A 15 -18.66 0.22 -4.76
C TRP A 15 -18.11 0.34 -6.18
N SER A 16 -16.81 0.12 -6.35
CA SER A 16 -16.17 0.15 -7.67
C SER A 16 -16.70 -0.95 -8.60
N SER A 17 -17.06 -2.11 -8.05
CA SER A 17 -17.70 -3.18 -8.80
C SER A 17 -19.12 -2.84 -9.23
N VAL A 18 -19.92 -2.28 -8.32
CA VAL A 18 -21.28 -1.80 -8.62
C VAL A 18 -21.25 -0.82 -9.79
N PHE A 19 -20.37 0.20 -9.76
CA PHE A 19 -20.26 1.16 -10.86
C PHE A 19 -19.86 0.50 -12.18
N ARG A 20 -18.88 -0.42 -12.17
CA ARG A 20 -18.49 -1.14 -13.39
C ARG A 20 -19.64 -1.97 -13.97
N GLN A 21 -20.42 -2.63 -13.13
CA GLN A 21 -21.56 -3.43 -13.58
C GLN A 21 -22.66 -2.54 -14.17
N LEU A 22 -22.94 -1.39 -13.57
CA LEU A 22 -23.89 -0.41 -14.10
C LEU A 22 -23.45 0.21 -15.43
N VAL A 23 -22.13 0.41 -15.62
CA VAL A 23 -21.58 0.84 -16.90
C VAL A 23 -21.70 -0.25 -17.95
N ALA A 24 -21.34 -1.49 -17.60
CA ALA A 24 -21.45 -2.64 -18.50
C ALA A 24 -22.89 -2.95 -18.90
N SER A 25 -23.88 -2.64 -18.05
CA SER A 25 -25.29 -2.82 -18.34
C SER A 25 -25.94 -1.65 -19.08
N GLY A 26 -25.16 -0.65 -19.51
CA GLY A 26 -25.66 0.51 -20.26
C GLY A 26 -26.39 1.57 -19.42
N LEU A 27 -26.55 1.36 -18.11
CA LEU A 27 -27.28 2.27 -17.21
C LEU A 27 -26.48 3.51 -16.84
N LEU A 28 -25.15 3.37 -16.82
CA LEU A 28 -24.20 4.48 -16.68
C LEU A 28 -23.30 4.54 -17.90
N SER A 29 -22.90 5.74 -18.29
CA SER A 29 -21.84 5.94 -19.27
C SER A 29 -20.77 6.90 -18.73
N THR A 30 -19.57 6.79 -19.27
CA THR A 30 -18.47 7.70 -18.96
C THR A 30 -18.62 8.95 -19.82
N ASP A 31 -18.64 10.11 -19.18
CA ASP A 31 -18.59 11.39 -19.85
C ASP A 31 -17.15 11.67 -20.31
N MET A 32 -16.88 11.40 -21.60
CA MET A 32 -15.58 11.66 -22.21
C MET A 32 -15.31 13.15 -22.44
N GLU A 33 -16.34 14.01 -22.44
CA GLU A 33 -16.22 15.45 -22.67
C GLU A 33 -16.09 16.23 -21.34
N GLY A 34 -16.66 15.70 -20.25
CA GLY A 34 -16.70 16.31 -18.91
C GLY A 34 -15.73 15.73 -17.88
N TYR A 35 -14.44 15.61 -18.20
CA TYR A 35 -13.37 15.19 -17.26
C TYR A 35 -13.52 13.78 -16.64
N GLY A 36 -14.19 12.83 -17.32
CA GLY A 36 -14.24 11.43 -16.88
C GLY A 36 -15.29 11.13 -15.79
N GLY A 37 -16.30 11.99 -15.64
CA GLY A 37 -17.45 11.75 -14.76
C GLY A 37 -18.35 10.60 -15.25
N LEU A 38 -19.22 10.10 -14.37
CA LEU A 38 -20.28 9.13 -14.73
C LEU A 38 -21.59 9.88 -14.96
N ARG A 39 -22.29 9.54 -16.05
CA ARG A 39 -23.62 10.07 -16.39
C ARG A 39 -24.63 8.94 -16.51
N LEU A 40 -25.87 9.19 -16.12
CA LEU A 40 -26.99 8.27 -16.33
C LEU A 40 -27.40 8.28 -17.80
N THR A 41 -27.73 7.12 -18.33
CA THR A 41 -28.30 6.97 -19.67
C THR A 41 -29.82 6.99 -19.63
N GLU A 42 -30.45 7.06 -20.80
CA GLU A 42 -31.91 6.98 -20.93
C GLU A 42 -32.46 5.63 -20.41
N GLU A 43 -31.67 4.57 -20.50
CA GLU A 43 -32.00 3.21 -20.05
C GLU A 43 -32.15 3.13 -18.52
N ALA A 44 -31.56 4.07 -17.77
CA ALA A 44 -31.70 4.11 -16.32
C ALA A 44 -33.06 4.67 -15.84
N ARG A 45 -33.86 5.28 -16.71
CA ARG A 45 -35.11 5.95 -16.30
C ARG A 45 -36.16 4.99 -15.71
N PRO A 46 -36.46 3.82 -16.31
CA PRO A 46 -37.42 2.88 -15.72
C PRO A 46 -36.94 2.35 -14.37
N LEU A 47 -35.63 2.12 -14.22
CA LEU A 47 -35.01 1.71 -12.96
C LEU A 47 -35.16 2.77 -11.86
N LEU A 48 -34.92 4.05 -12.19
CA LEU A 48 -35.06 5.16 -11.24
C LEU A 48 -36.52 5.44 -10.86
N ARG A 49 -37.47 5.07 -11.73
CA ARG A 49 -38.92 5.13 -11.46
C ARG A 49 -39.45 3.91 -10.69
N GLY A 50 -38.62 2.87 -10.50
CA GLY A 50 -39.03 1.62 -9.84
C GLY A 50 -39.87 0.71 -10.74
N GLU A 51 -39.83 0.90 -12.06
CA GLU A 51 -40.55 0.07 -13.04
C GLU A 51 -39.77 -1.21 -13.40
N THR A 52 -38.49 -1.27 -13.05
CA THR A 52 -37.59 -2.41 -13.30
C THR A 52 -36.61 -2.55 -12.14
N GLU A 53 -36.23 -3.79 -11.85
CA GLU A 53 -35.19 -4.11 -10.86
C GLU A 53 -33.93 -4.63 -11.55
N ILE A 54 -32.79 -4.47 -10.89
CA ILE A 54 -31.51 -5.01 -11.34
C ILE A 54 -30.91 -5.92 -10.27
N TRP A 55 -30.29 -7.00 -10.73
CA TRP A 55 -29.55 -7.92 -9.87
C TRP A 55 -28.07 -7.77 -10.19
N LEU A 56 -27.31 -7.25 -9.23
CA LEU A 56 -25.86 -7.13 -9.34
C LEU A 56 -25.18 -8.32 -8.68
N ARG A 57 -24.06 -8.73 -9.26
CA ARG A 57 -23.22 -9.76 -8.66
C ARG A 57 -22.66 -9.24 -7.34
N SER A 58 -22.84 -10.02 -6.27
CA SER A 58 -22.19 -9.78 -4.98
C SER A 58 -20.72 -10.20 -5.05
N ASP A 59 -19.82 -9.28 -4.74
CA ASP A 59 -18.41 -9.62 -4.58
C ASP A 59 -18.18 -10.18 -3.18
N PRO A 60 -17.50 -11.35 -3.08
CA PRO A 60 -17.18 -11.92 -1.79
C PRO A 60 -16.32 -10.93 -0.99
N PRO A 61 -16.52 -10.83 0.33
CA PRO A 61 -15.66 -10.02 1.18
C PRO A 61 -14.21 -10.43 0.97
N ASP A 62 -13.30 -9.46 0.92
CA ASP A 62 -11.87 -9.69 0.75
C ASP A 62 -11.28 -10.27 2.06
N VAL A 63 -11.55 -11.56 2.28
CA VAL A 63 -11.09 -12.32 3.44
C VAL A 63 -9.61 -12.72 3.33
N ARG A 64 -8.99 -12.57 2.15
CA ARG A 64 -7.59 -12.98 1.90
C ARG A 64 -6.59 -11.84 2.14
N ALA A 65 -6.97 -10.58 1.91
CA ALA A 65 -6.10 -9.44 2.22
C ALA A 65 -5.96 -9.17 3.72
N SER A 66 -6.96 -9.52 4.54
CA SER A 66 -6.99 -9.21 5.98
C SER A 66 -6.11 -10.16 6.82
N SER A 67 -6.22 -11.48 6.60
CA SER A 67 -5.43 -12.48 7.35
C SER A 67 -3.94 -12.37 7.06
N SER A 68 -3.57 -12.20 5.79
CA SER A 68 -2.17 -12.06 5.37
C SER A 68 -1.50 -10.80 5.92
N LYS A 69 -2.25 -9.70 6.11
CA LYS A 69 -1.72 -8.46 6.70
C LYS A 69 -1.54 -8.57 8.21
N ALA A 70 -2.48 -9.20 8.92
CA ALA A 70 -2.39 -9.40 10.36
C ALA A 70 -1.24 -10.35 10.73
N GLU A 71 -1.10 -11.45 10.00
CA GLU A 71 -0.04 -12.43 10.23
C GLU A 71 1.35 -11.86 9.89
N ARG A 72 1.46 -11.07 8.81
CA ARG A 72 2.70 -10.37 8.47
C ARG A 72 3.07 -9.32 9.53
N ALA A 73 2.08 -8.64 10.12
CA ALA A 73 2.31 -7.71 11.23
C ALA A 73 2.74 -8.41 12.54
N SER A 74 2.25 -9.62 12.82
CA SER A 74 2.71 -10.43 13.97
C SER A 74 4.16 -10.84 13.79
N ARG A 75 4.50 -11.41 12.62
CA ARG A 75 5.87 -11.82 12.30
C ARG A 75 6.86 -10.68 12.32
N SER A 76 6.46 -9.50 11.82
CA SER A 76 7.28 -8.29 11.92
C SER A 76 7.52 -7.87 13.36
N ARG A 77 6.57 -8.05 14.28
CA ARG A 77 6.73 -7.70 15.70
C ARG A 77 7.60 -8.69 16.46
N GLU A 78 7.46 -9.98 16.21
CA GLU A 78 8.30 -11.03 16.79
C GLU A 78 9.77 -10.83 16.37
N ALA A 79 10.04 -10.67 15.07
CA ALA A 79 11.38 -10.40 14.56
C ALA A 79 11.97 -9.10 15.12
N TYR A 80 11.14 -8.08 15.35
CA TYR A 80 11.59 -6.82 15.94
C TYR A 80 12.07 -6.98 17.37
N ASN A 81 11.41 -7.81 18.17
CA ASN A 81 11.78 -8.04 19.58
C ASN A 81 13.11 -8.79 19.70
N GLU A 82 13.40 -9.71 18.79
CA GLU A 82 14.63 -10.52 18.81
C GLU A 82 15.89 -9.70 18.52
N VAL A 83 15.78 -8.61 17.77
CA VAL A 83 16.93 -7.82 17.31
C VAL A 83 17.14 -6.51 18.07
N GLN A 84 16.35 -6.20 19.11
CA GLN A 84 16.40 -4.88 19.77
C GLN A 84 17.79 -4.52 20.30
N ASP A 85 18.56 -5.51 20.76
CA ASP A 85 19.89 -5.33 21.33
C ASP A 85 21.03 -5.59 20.32
N ASP A 86 20.72 -5.86 19.05
CA ASP A 86 21.73 -6.06 18.01
C ASP A 86 22.44 -4.72 17.68
N PRO A 87 23.79 -4.63 17.79
CA PRO A 87 24.51 -3.40 17.54
C PRO A 87 24.35 -2.84 16.11
N LEU A 88 24.29 -3.71 15.10
CA LEU A 88 24.08 -3.31 13.71
C LEU A 88 22.63 -2.84 13.50
N TRP A 89 21.65 -3.49 14.15
CA TRP A 89 20.27 -3.01 14.15
C TRP A 89 20.13 -1.58 14.69
N LEU A 90 20.79 -1.28 15.80
CA LEU A 90 20.82 0.05 16.40
C LEU A 90 21.49 1.07 15.49
N ALA A 91 22.59 0.71 14.83
CA ALA A 91 23.29 1.56 13.87
C ALA A 91 22.42 1.88 12.64
N LEU A 92 21.76 0.87 12.06
CA LEU A 92 20.82 1.05 10.94
C LEU A 92 19.66 1.99 11.31
N LYS A 93 19.13 1.88 12.52
CA LYS A 93 18.10 2.80 13.03
C LYS A 93 18.63 4.21 13.22
N ALA A 94 19.84 4.36 13.74
CA ALA A 94 20.47 5.66 13.94
C ALA A 94 20.68 6.37 12.58
N LYS A 95 21.24 5.66 11.59
CA LYS A 95 21.44 6.20 10.24
C LYS A 95 20.13 6.59 9.58
N ARG A 96 19.08 5.78 9.75
CA ARG A 96 17.74 6.12 9.27
C ARG A 96 17.21 7.41 9.90
N LEU A 97 17.40 7.59 11.21
CA LEU A 97 16.93 8.76 11.93
C LEU A 97 17.68 10.02 11.51
N GLU A 98 19.00 9.92 11.31
CA GLU A 98 19.85 10.99 10.78
C GLU A 98 19.33 11.48 9.42
N LEU A 99 19.23 10.59 8.43
CA LEU A 99 18.75 10.92 7.09
C LEU A 99 17.32 11.49 7.08
N ALA A 100 16.47 10.99 7.97
CA ALA A 100 15.10 11.47 8.11
C ALA A 100 15.05 12.90 8.67
N ARG A 101 15.92 13.21 9.64
CA ARG A 101 16.03 14.56 10.21
C ARG A 101 16.57 15.56 9.19
N GLU A 102 17.59 15.18 8.42
CA GLU A 102 18.15 16.02 7.35
C GLU A 102 17.12 16.41 6.30
N GLN A 103 16.15 15.54 6.05
CA GLN A 103 15.09 15.75 5.06
C GLN A 103 13.77 16.22 5.67
N GLU A 104 13.71 16.44 6.98
CA GLU A 104 12.50 16.80 7.72
C GLU A 104 11.30 15.86 7.47
N VAL A 105 11.58 14.57 7.25
CA VAL A 105 10.57 13.53 7.03
C VAL A 105 10.52 12.53 8.18
N PRO A 106 9.39 11.84 8.39
CA PRO A 106 9.35 10.72 9.32
C PRO A 106 10.32 9.59 8.92
N PRO A 107 10.98 8.89 9.87
CA PRO A 107 11.98 7.85 9.56
C PRO A 107 11.51 6.73 8.63
N TYR A 108 10.23 6.34 8.73
CA TYR A 108 9.67 5.28 7.89
C TYR A 108 9.65 5.64 6.40
N VAL A 109 9.77 6.93 6.04
CA VAL A 109 9.86 7.40 4.64
C VAL A 109 11.17 6.97 4.00
N ILE A 110 12.26 6.96 4.78
CA ILE A 110 13.57 6.45 4.35
C ILE A 110 13.43 4.93 4.10
N PHE A 111 13.24 4.15 5.17
CA PHE A 111 12.95 2.72 5.11
C PHE A 111 11.98 2.31 6.23
N HIS A 112 11.06 1.38 5.92
CA HIS A 112 10.25 0.73 6.95
C HIS A 112 11.10 -0.22 7.79
N ASP A 113 10.64 -0.53 8.99
CA ASP A 113 11.32 -1.47 9.90
C ASP A 113 11.52 -2.85 9.26
N SER A 114 10.55 -3.31 8.46
CA SER A 114 10.67 -4.56 7.70
C SER A 114 11.85 -4.56 6.72
N THR A 115 12.10 -3.42 6.07
CA THR A 115 13.22 -3.28 5.13
C THR A 115 14.54 -3.22 5.89
N LEU A 116 14.62 -2.54 7.04
CA LEU A 116 15.81 -2.57 7.89
C LEU A 116 16.10 -3.98 8.41
N LEU A 117 15.07 -4.75 8.79
CA LEU A 117 15.21 -6.13 9.23
C LEU A 117 15.74 -7.02 8.09
N GLU A 118 15.25 -6.84 6.87
CA GLU A 118 15.79 -7.56 5.72
C GLU A 118 17.25 -7.16 5.42
N ILE A 119 17.61 -5.88 5.57
CA ILE A 119 19.02 -5.44 5.45
C ILE A 119 19.89 -6.11 6.51
N LEU A 120 19.44 -6.13 7.78
CA LEU A 120 20.15 -6.78 8.88
C LEU A 120 20.35 -8.28 8.63
N ASN A 121 19.31 -8.95 8.11
CA ASN A 121 19.34 -10.39 7.85
C ASN A 121 20.19 -10.76 6.62
N GLN A 122 20.11 -9.98 5.54
CA GLN A 122 20.82 -10.28 4.28
C GLN A 122 22.23 -9.71 4.23
N LYS A 123 22.53 -8.64 4.99
CA LYS A 123 23.82 -7.94 5.04
C LYS A 123 24.42 -7.70 3.64
N PRO A 124 23.71 -6.99 2.75
CA PRO A 124 24.20 -6.77 1.39
C PRO A 124 25.55 -6.06 1.39
N GLY A 125 26.50 -6.55 0.60
CA GLY A 125 27.83 -5.93 0.46
C GLY A 125 27.95 -5.01 -0.75
N SER A 126 26.86 -4.79 -1.49
CA SER A 126 26.87 -3.95 -2.68
C SER A 126 25.50 -3.38 -3.03
N LEU A 127 25.46 -2.28 -3.80
CA LEU A 127 24.21 -1.68 -4.26
C LEU A 127 23.30 -2.65 -5.04
N PRO A 128 23.82 -3.50 -5.95
CA PRO A 128 23.00 -4.49 -6.64
C PRO A 128 22.35 -5.52 -5.70
N GLU A 129 23.04 -5.92 -4.62
CA GLU A 129 22.48 -6.83 -3.63
C GLU A 129 21.42 -6.14 -2.78
N MET A 130 21.69 -4.90 -2.36
CA MET A 130 20.72 -4.09 -1.61
C MET A 130 19.46 -3.81 -2.42
N GLY A 131 19.57 -3.63 -3.74
CA GLY A 131 18.43 -3.47 -4.65
C GLY A 131 17.52 -4.70 -4.77
N ARG A 132 17.93 -5.87 -4.28
CA ARG A 132 17.07 -7.09 -4.24
C ARG A 132 16.19 -7.15 -3.00
N ILE A 133 16.41 -6.28 -2.02
CA ILE A 133 15.67 -6.25 -0.75
C ILE A 133 14.27 -5.66 -0.96
N SER A 134 13.28 -6.27 -0.32
CA SER A 134 11.90 -5.85 -0.42
C SER A 134 11.70 -4.46 0.21
N GLY A 135 11.07 -3.55 -0.55
CA GLY A 135 10.86 -2.16 -0.12
C GLY A 135 11.99 -1.20 -0.49
N ILE A 136 13.05 -1.67 -1.17
CA ILE A 136 14.10 -0.82 -1.75
C ILE A 136 13.88 -0.68 -3.25
N GLY A 137 13.19 0.39 -3.65
CA GLY A 137 13.05 0.76 -5.07
C GLY A 137 14.26 1.55 -5.58
N ALA A 138 14.40 1.66 -6.91
CA ALA A 138 15.53 2.35 -7.56
C ALA A 138 15.80 3.76 -7.03
N ALA A 139 14.75 4.55 -6.75
CA ALA A 139 14.89 5.90 -6.20
C ALA A 139 15.46 5.90 -4.77
N LYS A 140 15.07 4.95 -3.93
CA LYS A 140 15.60 4.82 -2.56
C LYS A 140 17.01 4.26 -2.56
N LEU A 141 17.29 3.29 -3.43
CA LEU A 141 18.62 2.72 -3.62
C LEU A 141 19.61 3.81 -4.04
N ALA A 142 19.26 4.63 -5.03
CA ALA A 142 20.12 5.71 -5.50
C ALA A 142 20.32 6.83 -4.46
N ARG A 143 19.38 7.02 -3.54
CA ARG A 143 19.44 8.08 -2.52
C ARG A 143 20.12 7.66 -1.22
N TYR A 144 19.91 6.41 -0.81
CA TYR A 144 20.27 5.94 0.53
C TYR A 144 21.18 4.72 0.50
N GLY A 145 21.38 4.08 -0.66
CA GLY A 145 22.11 2.82 -0.75
C GLY A 145 23.52 2.91 -0.16
N ASP A 146 24.31 3.89 -0.61
CA ASP A 146 25.69 4.07 -0.15
C ASP A 146 25.77 4.32 1.36
N ALA A 147 24.90 5.18 1.89
CA ALA A 147 24.88 5.53 3.31
C ALA A 147 24.56 4.34 4.24
N PHE A 148 23.81 3.36 3.76
CA PHE A 148 23.52 2.14 4.52
C PHE A 148 24.55 1.03 4.28
N LEU A 149 25.21 0.99 3.13
CA LEU A 149 26.34 0.10 2.89
C LEU A 149 27.53 0.46 3.77
N GLU A 150 27.81 1.76 3.95
CA GLU A 150 28.86 2.23 4.86
C GLU A 150 28.65 1.71 6.30
N VAL A 151 27.42 1.78 6.81
CA VAL A 151 27.07 1.23 8.13
C VAL A 151 27.26 -0.29 8.17
N LEU A 152 26.99 -1.01 7.09
CA LEU A 152 27.19 -2.46 7.03
C LEU A 152 28.68 -2.82 7.02
N GLU A 153 29.51 -2.03 6.31
CA GLU A 153 30.96 -2.21 6.27
C GLU A 153 31.61 -1.96 7.63
N GLU A 154 31.16 -0.94 8.38
CA GLU A 154 31.66 -0.65 9.74
C GLU A 154 31.45 -1.81 10.73
N TYR A 155 30.40 -2.61 10.52
CA TYR A 155 30.04 -3.75 11.38
C TYR A 155 30.39 -5.11 10.78
N ALA A 156 31.10 -5.14 9.65
CA ALA A 156 31.59 -6.37 9.01
C ALA A 156 32.91 -6.89 9.63
N HIS A 157 33.41 -6.24 10.70
CA HIS A 157 34.72 -6.49 11.33
C HIS A 157 34.62 -6.87 12.81
#